data_AF-A0ABD5W544-F1
#
_entry.id   AF-A0ABD5W544-F1
#
_cell.length_a   1.000
_cell.length_b   1.000
_cell.length_c   1.000
_cell.angle_alpha   90.00
_cell.angle_beta   90.00
_cell.angle_gamma   90.00
#
_symmetry.space_group_name_H-M   'P 1'
#
loop_
_entity.id
_entity.type
_entity.pdbx_description
1 polymer ?
#
loop_
_entity_poly.entity_id
_entity_poly.type
_entity_poly.pdbx_seq_one_letter_code
_entity_poly.pdbx_strand_id
1 'polypeptide(L)'
;MADVVVDTSTVVKWYIPEQHHEQARALRDDFLNGKHDLYAPALMPFEAVNALNYSGHYDGERLHEAANSLDNYGIELVSFGSVGPIAEITNTVDSTVYDAAYIALAVERDATAYTADRNLLQDVDGSEYEGAVAHIQTY
;
A
#
# COMPACT_ATOMS: atom_id res chain seq x y z
N MET A 1 14.00 13.14 1.04
CA MET A 1 13.08 12.26 1.78
C MET A 1 13.40 10.83 1.40
N ALA A 2 12.96 9.86 2.20
CA ALA A 2 12.91 8.47 1.74
C ALA A 2 11.52 8.23 1.12
N ASP A 3 11.51 7.74 -0.11
CA ASP A 3 10.29 7.37 -0.83
C ASP A 3 9.71 6.12 -0.17
N VAL A 4 8.39 6.13 0.06
CA VAL A 4 7.68 4.98 0.63
C VAL A 4 6.53 4.61 -0.30
N VAL A 5 6.43 3.32 -0.61
CA VAL A 5 5.24 2.77 -1.26
C VAL A 5 4.27 2.34 -0.17
N VAL A 6 3.03 2.84 -0.21
CA VAL A 6 2.01 2.49 0.77
C VAL A 6 1.02 1.51 0.14
N ASP A 7 0.97 0.29 0.67
CA ASP A 7 -0.01 -0.71 0.26
C ASP A 7 -1.42 -0.36 0.76
N THR A 8 -2.44 -0.80 0.02
CA THR A 8 -3.85 -0.65 0.38
C THR A 8 -4.12 -1.13 1.81
N SER A 9 -3.58 -2.28 2.20
CA SER A 9 -3.83 -2.83 3.55
C SER A 9 -3.31 -1.91 4.67
N THR A 10 -2.24 -1.15 4.41
CA THR A 10 -1.72 -0.10 5.32
C THR A 10 -2.63 1.13 5.32
N VAL A 11 -3.09 1.59 4.14
CA VAL A 11 -4.00 2.73 4.03
C VAL A 11 -5.34 2.46 4.72
N VAL A 12 -5.91 1.27 4.55
CA VAL A 12 -7.18 0.85 5.21
C VAL A 12 -7.05 0.93 6.73
N LYS A 13 -5.87 0.61 7.27
CA LYS A 13 -5.58 0.79 8.70
C LYS A 13 -5.55 2.24 9.13
N TRP A 14 -5.61 3.26 8.30
CA TRP A 14 -5.84 4.64 8.78
C TRP A 14 -7.28 4.90 9.21
N TYR A 15 -8.21 4.10 8.68
CA TYR A 15 -9.66 4.24 8.81
C TYR A 15 -10.26 3.28 9.83
N ILE A 16 -9.67 2.09 9.98
CA ILE A 16 -10.18 1.04 10.87
C ILE A 16 -9.17 0.87 12.04
N PRO A 17 -9.61 1.11 13.29
CA PRO A 17 -8.75 1.02 14.48
C PRO A 17 -8.52 -0.44 14.92
N GLU A 18 -7.81 -1.18 14.08
CA GLU A 18 -7.43 -2.58 14.31
C GLU A 18 -5.94 -2.73 14.64
N GLN A 19 -5.47 -3.97 14.80
CA GLN A 19 -4.06 -4.27 15.01
C GLN A 19 -3.20 -3.54 13.96
N HIS A 20 -2.15 -2.87 14.43
CA HIS A 20 -1.20 -2.07 13.64
C HIS A 20 -1.73 -0.72 13.10
N HIS A 21 -2.91 -0.28 13.53
CA HIS A 21 -3.45 1.06 13.20
C HIS A 21 -2.54 2.20 13.66
N GLU A 22 -1.91 2.09 14.83
CA GLU A 22 -1.03 3.13 15.37
C GLU A 22 0.21 3.33 14.51
N GLN A 23 0.86 2.25 14.08
CA GLN A 23 2.01 2.30 13.17
C GLN A 23 1.63 2.83 11.80
N ALA A 24 0.49 2.38 11.24
CA ALA A 24 -0.03 2.90 9.98
C ALA A 24 -0.27 4.42 10.06
N ARG A 25 -0.83 4.91 11.16
CA ARG A 25 -1.01 6.34 11.39
C ARG A 25 0.29 7.09 11.63
N ALA A 26 1.29 6.49 12.28
CA ALA A 26 2.61 7.10 12.40
C ALA A 26 3.22 7.36 11.02
N LEU A 27 3.13 6.40 10.09
CA LEU A 27 3.60 6.58 8.70
C LEU A 27 2.85 7.72 8.00
N ARG A 28 1.52 7.74 8.12
CA ARG A 28 0.68 8.80 7.56
C ARG A 28 1.05 10.17 8.13
N ASP A 29 1.22 10.27 9.44
CA ASP A 29 1.51 11.54 10.10
C ASP A 29 2.92 12.03 9.73
N ASP A 30 3.89 11.13 9.58
CA ASP A 30 5.22 11.47 9.10
C ASP A 30 5.20 11.96 7.63
N PHE A 31 4.37 11.36 6.77
CA PHE A 31 4.07 11.88 5.44
C PHE A 31 3.44 13.28 5.48
N LEU A 32 2.39 13.48 6.27
CA LEU A 32 1.72 14.79 6.40
C LEU A 32 2.65 15.88 6.96
N ASN A 33 3.66 15.49 7.74
CA ASN A 33 4.71 16.38 8.24
C ASN A 33 5.91 16.54 7.28
N GLY A 34 5.85 15.95 6.09
CA GLY A 34 6.89 16.07 5.06
C GLY A 34 8.18 15.32 5.37
N LYS A 35 8.13 14.23 6.15
CA LYS A 35 9.31 13.36 6.35
C LYS A 35 9.49 12.34 5.22
N HIS A 36 8.39 11.93 4.61
CA HIS A 36 8.32 10.98 3.52
C HIS A 36 7.46 11.52 2.39
N ASP A 37 7.73 11.07 1.19
CA ASP A 37 6.80 11.14 0.06
C ASP A 37 6.15 9.76 -0.07
N LEU A 38 4.82 9.72 -0.23
CA LEU A 38 4.07 8.47 -0.39
C LEU A 38 3.69 8.24 -1.84
N TYR A 39 3.96 7.02 -2.30
CA TYR A 39 3.63 6.54 -3.62
C TYR A 39 2.71 5.32 -3.50
N ALA A 40 1.83 5.14 -4.47
CA ALA A 40 1.07 3.90 -4.63
C ALA A 40 0.71 3.68 -6.11
N PRO A 41 0.48 2.44 -6.55
CA PRO A 41 -0.17 2.18 -7.82
C PRO A 41 -1.50 2.94 -7.92
N ALA A 42 -1.85 3.42 -9.12
CA ALA A 42 -3.11 4.13 -9.36
C ALA A 42 -4.37 3.26 -9.10
N LEU A 43 -4.19 1.95 -8.91
CA LEU A 43 -5.19 1.01 -8.45
C LEU A 43 -5.56 1.16 -6.96
N MET A 44 -4.64 1.65 -6.12
CA MET A 44 -4.77 1.67 -4.65
C MET A 44 -6.10 2.28 -4.17
N PRO A 45 -6.58 3.44 -4.68
CA PRO A 45 -7.86 4.00 -4.23
C PRO A 45 -9.05 3.07 -4.46
N PHE A 46 -9.04 2.31 -5.56
CA PHE A 46 -10.11 1.35 -5.87
C PHE A 46 -10.10 0.19 -4.87
N GLU A 47 -8.92 -0.34 -4.56
CA GLU A 47 -8.76 -1.40 -3.57
C GLU A 47 -9.12 -0.93 -2.17
N ALA A 48 -8.71 0.28 -1.78
CA ALA A 48 -9.01 0.87 -0.48
C ALA A 48 -10.53 1.06 -0.30
N VAL A 49 -11.21 1.64 -1.28
CA VAL A 49 -12.68 1.80 -1.24
C VAL A 49 -13.37 0.43 -1.22
N ASN A 50 -12.89 -0.54 -1.99
CA ASN A 50 -13.43 -1.90 -1.97
C ASN A 50 -13.26 -2.55 -0.60
N ALA A 51 -12.06 -2.50 -0.01
CA ALA A 51 -11.79 -3.05 1.32
C ALA A 51 -12.64 -2.38 2.40
N LEU A 52 -12.79 -1.05 2.37
CA LEU A 52 -13.66 -0.32 3.31
C LEU A 52 -15.12 -0.74 3.16
N ASN A 53 -15.63 -0.86 1.93
CA ASN A 53 -17.01 -1.30 1.68
C ASN A 53 -17.28 -2.71 2.24
N TYR A 54 -16.33 -3.62 2.12
CA TYR A 54 -16.46 -5.00 2.62
C TYR A 54 -16.04 -5.18 4.08
N SER A 55 -15.49 -4.15 4.73
CA SER A 55 -15.09 -4.20 6.14
C SER A 55 -16.26 -4.32 7.12
N GLY A 56 -17.48 -3.98 6.69
CA GLY A 56 -18.66 -3.86 7.57
C GLY A 56 -18.67 -2.59 8.44
N HIS A 57 -17.67 -1.72 8.31
CA HIS A 57 -17.59 -0.46 9.06
C HIS A 57 -17.96 0.77 8.24
N TYR A 58 -17.96 0.69 6.91
CA TYR A 58 -18.20 1.81 6.00
C TYR A 58 -19.30 1.47 5.00
N ASP A 59 -20.35 2.29 4.97
CA ASP A 59 -21.46 2.19 4.02
C ASP A 59 -21.99 3.60 3.65
N GLY A 60 -22.76 3.67 2.55
CA GLY A 60 -23.47 4.89 2.12
C GLY A 60 -22.60 6.15 2.14
N GLU A 61 -23.01 7.14 2.93
CA GLU A 61 -22.33 8.43 3.09
C GLU A 61 -20.94 8.28 3.72
N ARG A 62 -20.77 7.38 4.69
CA ARG A 62 -19.50 7.16 5.37
C ARG A 62 -18.43 6.62 4.42
N LEU A 63 -18.82 5.70 3.51
CA LEU A 63 -17.91 5.20 2.47
C LEU A 63 -17.54 6.31 1.48
N HIS A 64 -18.49 7.16 1.11
CA HIS A 64 -18.26 8.31 0.22
C HIS A 64 -17.30 9.33 0.85
N GLU A 65 -17.48 9.67 2.13
CA GLU A 65 -16.58 10.54 2.88
C GLU A 65 -15.16 9.96 2.96
N ALA A 66 -15.02 8.66 3.22
CA ALA A 66 -13.72 7.99 3.25
C ALA A 66 -13.03 8.06 1.87
N ALA A 67 -13.76 7.79 0.78
CA ALA A 67 -13.25 7.92 -0.58
C ALA A 67 -12.78 9.35 -0.89
N ASN A 68 -13.60 10.36 -0.58
CA ASN A 68 -13.21 11.76 -0.77
C ASN A 68 -11.97 12.12 0.07
N SER A 69 -11.84 11.57 1.29
CA SER A 69 -10.67 11.84 2.13
C SER A 69 -9.39 11.21 1.57
N LEU A 70 -9.47 10.05 0.90
CA LEU A 70 -8.32 9.43 0.23
C LEU A 70 -7.71 10.37 -0.82
N ASP A 71 -8.54 10.99 -1.65
CA ASP A 71 -8.12 11.93 -2.70
C ASP A 71 -7.40 13.17 -2.13
N ASN A 72 -7.70 13.53 -0.88
CA ASN A 72 -7.16 14.72 -0.24
C ASN A 72 -5.81 14.48 0.49
N TYR A 73 -5.33 13.24 0.60
CA TYR A 73 -4.03 12.99 1.24
C TYR A 73 -2.84 13.45 0.38
N GLY A 74 -2.98 13.50 -0.95
CA GLY A 74 -1.88 13.88 -1.84
C GLY A 74 -0.83 12.78 -2.05
N ILE A 75 -1.21 11.51 -1.88
CA ILE A 75 -0.38 10.35 -2.26
C ILE A 75 -0.14 10.41 -3.78
N GLU A 76 1.10 10.22 -4.22
CA GLU A 76 1.41 10.15 -5.66
C GLU A 76 0.95 8.80 -6.23
N LEU A 77 -0.12 8.85 -7.02
CA LEU A 77 -0.68 7.69 -7.71
C LEU A 77 0.05 7.43 -9.03
N VAL A 78 0.80 6.33 -9.10
CA VAL A 78 1.64 5.97 -10.24
C VAL A 78 0.92 4.99 -11.16
N SER A 79 0.84 5.36 -12.44
CA SER A 79 0.29 4.48 -13.49
C SER A 79 1.41 3.70 -14.17
N PHE A 80 1.20 2.41 -14.41
CA PHE A 80 2.15 1.58 -15.15
C PHE A 80 1.96 1.74 -16.66
N GLY A 81 3.02 2.15 -17.37
CA GLY A 81 3.04 2.19 -18.84
C GLY A 81 3.20 0.82 -19.51
N SER A 82 3.69 -0.17 -18.76
CA SER A 82 3.83 -1.57 -19.18
C SER A 82 3.65 -2.47 -17.96
N VAL A 83 2.99 -3.62 -18.15
CA VAL A 83 2.76 -4.63 -17.10
C VAL A 83 3.79 -5.77 -17.13
N GLY A 84 4.79 -5.70 -18.01
CA GLY A 84 5.86 -6.70 -18.12
C GLY A 84 6.60 -6.94 -16.80
N PRO A 85 7.12 -5.88 -16.13
CA PRO A 85 7.81 -6.04 -14.84
C PRO A 85 6.93 -6.65 -13.74
N ILE A 86 5.64 -6.31 -13.72
CA ILE A 86 4.67 -6.87 -12.76
C ILE A 86 4.52 -8.38 -13.00
N ALA A 87 4.40 -8.79 -14.26
CA ALA A 87 4.30 -10.21 -14.62
C ALA A 87 5.58 -10.99 -14.31
N GLU A 88 6.76 -10.36 -14.44
CA GLU A 88 8.04 -10.96 -14.02
C GLU A 88 8.06 -11.22 -12.51
N ILE A 89 7.69 -10.22 -11.70
CA ILE A 89 7.59 -10.37 -10.24
C ILE A 89 6.58 -11.45 -9.86
N THR A 90 5.39 -11.45 -10.48
CA THR A 90 4.33 -12.45 -10.23
C THR A 90 4.80 -13.89 -10.51
N ASN A 91 5.73 -14.10 -11.43
CA ASN A 91 6.28 -15.44 -11.69
C ASN A 91 7.35 -15.86 -10.68
N THR A 92 8.01 -14.89 -10.03
CA THR A 92 9.06 -15.13 -9.04
C THR A 92 8.48 -15.27 -7.62
N VAL A 93 7.50 -14.44 -7.31
CA VAL A 93 6.81 -14.32 -6.02
C VAL A 93 5.39 -14.82 -6.25
N ASP A 94 4.97 -15.90 -5.58
CA ASP A 94 3.63 -16.53 -5.71
C ASP A 94 2.52 -15.63 -5.17
N SER A 95 2.36 -14.48 -5.79
CA SER A 95 1.54 -13.34 -5.38
C SER A 95 0.54 -12.96 -6.46
N THR A 96 -0.44 -12.12 -6.12
CA THR A 96 -1.33 -11.59 -7.15
C THR A 96 -0.62 -10.52 -7.97
N VAL A 97 -1.09 -10.28 -9.21
CA VAL A 97 -0.58 -9.17 -10.04
C VAL A 97 -0.77 -7.79 -9.38
N TYR A 98 -1.70 -7.68 -8.42
CA TYR A 98 -1.95 -6.46 -7.67
C TYR A 98 -0.86 -6.24 -6.63
N ASP A 99 -0.54 -7.26 -5.84
CA ASP A 99 0.57 -7.21 -4.89
C ASP A 99 1.92 -6.97 -5.59
N ALA A 100 2.13 -7.66 -6.71
CA ALA A 100 3.31 -7.48 -7.55
C ALA A 100 3.43 -6.04 -8.10
N ALA A 101 2.32 -5.30 -8.25
CA ALA A 101 2.36 -3.90 -8.65
C ALA A 101 2.96 -3.00 -7.56
N TYR A 102 2.69 -3.28 -6.27
CA TYR A 102 3.31 -2.56 -5.16
C TYR A 102 4.81 -2.87 -5.06
N ILE A 103 5.19 -4.14 -5.22
CA ILE A 103 6.59 -4.55 -5.25
C ILE A 103 7.31 -3.88 -6.43
N ALA A 104 6.73 -3.91 -7.63
CA ALA A 104 7.31 -3.29 -8.82
C ALA A 104 7.58 -1.80 -8.60
N LEU A 105 6.61 -1.09 -8.01
CA LEU A 105 6.76 0.33 -7.72
C LEU A 105 7.85 0.59 -6.67
N ALA A 106 7.95 -0.24 -5.63
CA ALA A 106 8.97 -0.11 -4.61
C ALA A 106 10.37 -0.30 -5.20
N VAL A 107 10.55 -1.31 -6.04
CA VAL A 107 11.81 -1.57 -6.76
C VAL A 107 12.15 -0.41 -7.72
N GLU A 108 11.18 0.08 -8.49
CA GLU A 108 11.39 1.20 -9.43
C GLU A 108 11.84 2.49 -8.73
N ARG A 109 11.35 2.72 -7.51
CA ARG A 109 11.61 3.93 -6.71
C ARG A 109 12.76 3.79 -5.70
N ASP A 110 13.43 2.63 -5.64
CA ASP A 110 14.41 2.32 -4.57
C ASP A 110 13.81 2.59 -3.17
N ALA A 111 12.56 2.17 -3.00
CA ALA A 111 11.70 2.46 -1.86
C ALA A 111 11.31 1.18 -1.12
N THR A 112 10.70 1.34 0.05
CA THR A 112 10.08 0.23 0.80
C THR A 112 8.57 0.28 0.66
N ALA A 113 7.95 -0.84 0.26
CA ALA A 113 6.52 -1.05 0.32
C ALA A 113 6.10 -1.48 1.74
N TYR A 114 5.35 -0.63 2.44
CA TYR A 114 4.77 -1.00 3.74
C TYR A 114 3.39 -1.62 3.55
N THR A 115 3.26 -2.88 3.96
CA THR A 115 2.02 -3.67 3.92
C THR A 115 1.61 -4.18 5.30
N ALA A 116 0.33 -4.42 5.50
CA ALA A 116 -0.19 -5.19 6.62
C ALA A 116 -0.54 -6.64 6.25
N ASP A 117 -0.32 -7.04 5.00
CA ASP A 117 -0.48 -8.43 4.57
C ASP A 117 0.78 -9.23 4.90
N ARG A 118 0.63 -10.21 5.80
CA ARG A 118 1.73 -11.12 6.16
C ARG A 118 1.99 -12.19 5.11
N ASN A 119 0.99 -12.53 4.29
CA ASN A 119 1.16 -13.48 3.21
C ASN A 119 2.11 -12.89 2.17
N LEU A 120 1.95 -11.61 1.82
CA LEU A 120 2.86 -10.94 0.89
C LEU A 120 4.32 -10.98 1.37
N LEU A 121 4.56 -10.83 2.68
CA LEU A 121 5.92 -10.98 3.25
C LEU A 121 6.44 -12.42 3.18
N GLN A 122 5.57 -13.40 3.36
CA GLN A 122 5.91 -14.80 3.20
C GLN A 122 6.23 -15.13 1.74
N ASP A 123 5.51 -14.53 0.80
CA ASP A 123 5.68 -14.79 -0.63
C ASP A 123 7.02 -14.23 -1.15
N VAL A 124 7.47 -13.08 -0.61
CA VAL A 124 8.77 -12.49 -0.97
C VAL A 124 9.96 -13.04 -0.18
N ASP A 125 9.74 -13.83 0.87
CA ASP A 125 10.80 -14.39 1.74
C ASP A 125 11.78 -15.25 0.92
N GLY A 126 13.08 -14.93 0.99
CA GLY A 126 14.11 -15.61 0.22
C GLY A 126 14.14 -15.28 -1.28
N SER A 127 13.27 -14.37 -1.75
CA SER A 127 13.33 -13.82 -3.11
C SER A 127 14.24 -12.60 -3.19
N GLU A 128 14.56 -12.15 -4.41
CA GLU A 128 15.29 -10.89 -4.62
C GLU A 128 14.51 -9.63 -4.17
N TYR A 129 13.20 -9.77 -3.91
CA TYR A 129 12.31 -8.68 -3.52
C TYR A 129 12.07 -8.58 -2.01
N GLU A 130 12.67 -9.45 -1.19
CA GLU A 130 12.48 -9.47 0.27
C GLU A 130 12.78 -8.10 0.90
N GLY A 131 13.84 -7.42 0.44
CA GLY A 131 14.22 -6.09 0.93
C GLY A 131 13.31 -4.95 0.49
N ALA A 132 12.44 -5.18 -0.50
CA ALA A 132 11.54 -4.15 -1.04
C ALA A 132 10.22 -4.04 -0.26
N VAL A 133 9.92 -5.00 0.62
CA VAL A 133 8.65 -5.05 1.35
C VAL A 133 8.89 -5.15 2.85
N ALA A 134 8.14 -4.39 3.64
CA ALA A 134 8.19 -4.43 5.10
C ALA A 134 6.78 -4.48 5.70
N HIS A 135 6.64 -5.18 6.83
CA HIS A 135 5.40 -5.14 7.59
C HIS A 135 5.22 -3.77 8.23
N ILE A 136 4.01 -3.20 8.20
CA ILE A 136 3.72 -1.93 8.88
C ILE A 136 3.93 -1.99 10.41
N GLN A 137 4.04 -3.18 11.00
CA GLN A 137 4.37 -3.35 12.42
C GLN A 137 5.78 -2.84 12.77
N THR A 138 6.70 -2.81 11.81
CA THR A 138 8.10 -2.39 12.03
C THR A 138 8.32 -0.90 11.81
N TYR A 139 7.29 -0.17 11.41
CA TYR A 139 7.29 1.29 11.33
C TYR A 139 7.11 1.89 12.74
#